data_AF-A0A8W8MZT1-F1
#
_entry.id   AF-A0A8W8MZT1-F1
#
_cell.length_a   1.000
_cell.length_b   1.000
_cell.length_c   1.000
_cell.angle_alpha   90.00
_cell.angle_beta   90.00
_cell.angle_gamma   90.00
#
_symmetry.space_group_name_H-M   'P 1'
#
loop_
_entity.id
_entity.type
_entity.pdbx_description
1 polymer ?
#
loop_
_entity_poly.entity_id
_entity_poly.type
_entity_poly.pdbx_seq_one_letter_code
_entity_poly.pdbx_strand_id
1 'polypeptide(L)'
;IYLGNLQTCPSGSDFCMTDIIHGAGGSVQIFKRCVTEIECKDKWLHQSSDLDYCTDYGNVLGQGHYSCHFCCTEDGCNSKLVPQKSTWYTKS
;
A
#
# COMPACT_ATOMS: atom_id res chain seq x y z
N ILE A 1 -11.47 -12.66 -4.11
CA ILE A 1 -10.46 -12.65 -3.02
C ILE A 1 -9.12 -12.88 -3.70
N TYR A 2 -8.18 -11.94 -3.63
CA TYR A 2 -6.81 -12.17 -4.11
C TYR A 2 -6.12 -13.07 -3.07
N LEU A 3 -5.92 -14.34 -3.41
CA LEU A 3 -5.23 -15.33 -2.57
C LEU A 3 -3.74 -15.31 -2.94
N GLY A 4 -3.03 -14.29 -2.47
CA GLY A 4 -1.56 -14.35 -2.41
C GLY A 4 -1.15 -15.26 -1.25
N ASN A 5 -0.12 -16.08 -1.44
CA ASN A 5 0.41 -16.88 -0.34
C ASN A 5 1.15 -15.96 0.63
N LEU A 6 0.76 -16.00 1.90
CA LEU A 6 1.51 -15.37 2.97
C LEU A 6 2.89 -16.01 3.05
N GLN A 7 3.92 -15.18 3.10
CA GLN A 7 5.31 -15.62 3.17
C GLN A 7 6.04 -14.81 4.24
N THR A 8 7.04 -15.43 4.85
CA THR A 8 7.96 -14.73 5.76
C THR A 8 8.74 -13.69 4.97
N CYS A 9 8.75 -12.45 5.46
CA CYS A 9 9.55 -11.41 4.84
C CYS A 9 11.05 -11.67 5.00
N PRO A 10 11.87 -11.35 3.98
CA PRO A 10 13.32 -11.46 4.11
C PRO A 10 13.83 -10.47 5.16
N SER A 11 14.99 -10.78 5.75
CA SER A 11 15.62 -9.93 6.76
C SER A 11 15.79 -8.49 6.26
N GLY A 12 15.34 -7.52 7.07
CA GLY A 12 15.40 -6.09 6.74
C GLY A 12 14.19 -5.56 5.98
N SER A 13 13.22 -6.41 5.63
CA SER A 13 11.94 -6.02 5.04
C SER A 13 10.79 -6.26 6.02
N ASP A 14 10.81 -5.54 7.13
CA ASP A 14 9.92 -5.75 8.29
C ASP A 14 8.51 -5.18 8.10
N PHE A 15 8.20 -4.63 6.92
CA PHE A 15 6.92 -3.98 6.63
C PHE A 15 6.26 -4.58 5.39
N CYS A 16 4.94 -4.46 5.31
CA CYS A 16 4.19 -4.88 4.14
C CYS A 16 3.71 -3.66 3.34
N MET A 17 3.78 -3.76 2.00
CA MET A 17 3.25 -2.74 1.11
C MET A 17 2.16 -3.32 0.20
N THR A 18 1.13 -2.51 -0.08
CA THR A 18 0.27 -2.68 -1.27
C THR A 18 0.44 -1.48 -2.18
N ASP A 19 0.78 -1.74 -3.44
CA ASP A 19 0.82 -0.74 -4.51
C ASP A 19 -0.44 -0.90 -5.36
N ILE A 20 -1.18 0.18 -5.59
CA ILE A 20 -2.33 0.23 -6.50
C ILE A 20 -2.00 1.27 -7.58
N ILE A 21 -1.86 0.81 -8.83
CA ILE A 21 -1.45 1.66 -9.96
C ILE A 21 -2.63 1.76 -10.94
N HIS A 22 -3.13 2.97 -11.13
CA HIS A 22 -4.14 3.32 -12.11
C HIS A 22 -3.47 3.77 -13.41
N GLY A 23 -3.58 2.94 -14.45
CA GLY A 23 -3.02 3.17 -15.77
C GLY A 23 -4.03 3.69 -16.79
N ALA A 24 -3.60 3.75 -18.05
CA ALA A 24 -4.45 4.20 -19.15
C ALA A 24 -5.68 3.31 -19.32
N GLY A 25 -6.79 3.93 -19.74
CA GLY A 25 -8.04 3.22 -20.04
C GLY A 25 -8.72 2.59 -18.81
N GLY A 26 -8.39 3.04 -17.59
CA GLY A 26 -9.00 2.51 -16.36
C GLY A 26 -8.43 1.17 -15.91
N SER A 27 -7.25 0.78 -16.41
CA SER A 27 -6.55 -0.42 -15.94
C SER A 27 -6.04 -0.20 -14.52
N VAL A 28 -6.21 -1.21 -13.66
CA VAL A 28 -5.71 -1.19 -12.27
C VAL A 28 -4.79 -2.37 -12.06
N GLN A 29 -3.56 -2.10 -11.61
CA GLN A 29 -2.59 -3.11 -11.22
C GLN A 29 -2.37 -3.07 -9.72
N ILE A 30 -2.29 -4.24 -9.09
CA ILE A 30 -2.15 -4.37 -7.64
C ILE A 30 -0.91 -5.24 -7.36
N PHE A 31 0.02 -4.70 -6.58
CA PHE A 31 1.21 -5.42 -6.14
C PHE A 31 1.25 -5.48 -4.61
N LYS A 32 1.71 -6.60 -4.07
CA LYS A 32 1.89 -6.81 -2.63
C LYS A 32 3.28 -7.37 -2.40
N ARG A 33 4.02 -6.79 -1.46
CA ARG A 33 5.42 -7.15 -1.21
C ARG A 33 5.85 -6.75 0.20
N CYS A 34 6.86 -7.43 0.72
CA CYS A 34 7.60 -6.96 1.87
C CYS A 34 8.51 -5.80 1.46
N VAL A 35 8.68 -4.82 2.33
CA VAL A 35 9.44 -3.60 2.06
C VAL A 35 10.24 -3.16 3.27
N THR A 36 11.24 -2.33 3.04
CA THR A 36 12.05 -1.70 4.09
C THR A 36 11.33 -0.48 4.70
N GLU A 37 11.80 -0.02 5.85
CA GLU A 37 11.30 1.24 6.45
C GLU A 37 11.49 2.45 5.51
N ILE A 38 12.60 2.47 4.77
CA ILE A 38 12.94 3.54 3.82
C ILE A 38 11.87 3.62 2.74
N GLU A 39 11.42 2.48 2.22
CA GLU A 39 10.35 2.45 1.21
C GLU A 39 9.00 2.88 1.78
N CYS A 40 8.70 2.57 3.05
CA CYS A 40 7.49 3.09 3.70
C CYS A 40 7.52 4.60 3.86
N LYS A 41 8.67 5.17 4.22
CA LYS A 41 8.85 6.63 4.28
C LYS A 41 8.70 7.28 2.91
N ASP A 42 9.37 6.74 1.89
CA ASP A 42 9.38 7.31 0.55
C ASP A 42 8.05 7.14 -0.19
N LYS A 43 7.52 5.92 -0.24
CA LYS A 43 6.33 5.61 -1.08
C LYS A 43 5.03 5.86 -0.35
N TRP A 44 4.93 5.45 0.91
CA TRP A 44 3.70 5.64 1.67
C TRP A 44 3.62 7.06 2.23
N LEU A 45 4.52 7.43 3.15
CA LEU A 45 4.39 8.72 3.84
C LEU A 45 4.47 9.90 2.88
N HIS A 46 5.52 9.95 2.04
CA HIS A 46 5.75 11.11 1.18
C HIS A 46 4.84 11.15 -0.06
N GLN A 47 4.45 10.00 -0.64
CA GLN A 47 3.73 9.99 -1.92
C GLN A 47 2.24 9.64 -1.82
N SER A 48 1.73 9.16 -0.68
CA SER A 48 0.36 8.62 -0.62
C SER A 48 -0.42 8.95 0.65
N SER A 49 0.24 9.10 1.80
CA SER A 49 -0.44 9.19 3.09
C SER A 49 -1.25 10.47 3.31
N ASP A 50 -0.95 11.53 2.56
CA ASP A 50 -1.65 12.83 2.61
C ASP A 50 -2.64 13.03 1.45
N LEU A 51 -2.84 12.00 0.60
CA LEU A 51 -3.71 12.07 -0.56
C LEU A 51 -5.05 11.41 -0.24
N ASP A 52 -6.12 12.20 -0.20
CA ASP A 52 -7.48 11.72 0.14
C ASP A 52 -7.95 10.57 -0.76
N TYR A 53 -7.62 10.62 -2.06
CA TYR A 53 -7.96 9.54 -3.00
C TYR A 53 -7.20 8.23 -2.77
N CYS A 54 -6.15 8.26 -1.95
CA CYS A 54 -5.47 7.07 -1.46
C CYS A 54 -5.96 6.68 -0.07
N THR A 55 -6.00 7.60 0.91
CA THR A 55 -6.41 7.28 2.29
C THR A 55 -7.88 6.88 2.41
N ASP A 56 -8.73 7.36 1.52
CA ASP A 56 -10.14 6.98 1.37
C ASP A 56 -10.40 6.33 0.00
N TYR A 57 -9.44 5.53 -0.47
CA TYR A 57 -9.51 4.79 -1.73
C TYR A 57 -10.85 4.04 -1.88
N GLY A 58 -11.51 4.26 -3.03
CA GLY A 58 -12.82 3.70 -3.35
C GLY A 58 -14.00 4.59 -2.95
N ASN A 59 -13.80 5.56 -2.05
CA ASN A 59 -14.80 6.57 -1.69
C ASN A 59 -14.51 7.92 -2.37
N VAL A 60 -13.22 8.25 -2.58
CA VAL A 60 -12.78 9.44 -3.30
C VAL A 60 -12.22 9.02 -4.66
N LEU A 61 -12.67 9.67 -5.73
CA LEU A 61 -12.23 9.39 -7.09
C LEU A 61 -10.90 10.08 -7.39
N GLY A 62 -9.84 9.31 -7.61
CA GLY A 62 -8.63 9.81 -8.26
C GLY A 62 -8.87 10.01 -9.76
N GLN A 63 -8.25 11.04 -10.35
CA GLN A 63 -8.35 11.32 -11.79
C GLN A 63 -7.01 11.03 -12.49
N GLY A 64 -7.08 10.52 -13.72
CA GLY A 64 -5.90 10.29 -14.55
C GLY A 64 -5.05 9.10 -14.12
N HIS A 65 -3.76 9.15 -14.45
CA HIS A 65 -2.81 8.12 -14.03
C HIS A 65 -2.26 8.47 -12.65
N TYR A 66 -2.48 7.60 -11.68
CA TYR A 66 -2.00 7.79 -10.32
C TYR A 66 -1.65 6.46 -9.67
N SER A 67 -0.84 6.54 -8.62
CA SER A 67 -0.46 5.39 -7.81
C SER A 67 -0.78 5.69 -6.35
N CYS A 68 -1.33 4.70 -5.65
CA CYS A 68 -1.46 4.72 -4.20
C CYS A 68 -0.62 3.60 -3.62
N HIS A 69 0.27 3.96 -2.71
CA HIS A 69 1.07 3.03 -1.93
C HIS A 69 0.44 2.93 -0.55
N PHE A 70 0.48 1.77 0.10
CA PHE A 70 0.00 1.60 1.47
C PHE A 70 0.99 0.75 2.23
N CYS A 71 1.68 1.32 3.23
CA CYS A 71 2.57 0.56 4.10
C CYS A 71 1.88 0.24 5.44
N CYS A 72 2.06 -0.98 5.93
CA CYS A 72 1.54 -1.43 7.22
C CYS A 72 2.56 -2.31 7.98
N THR A 73 2.39 -2.41 9.30
CA THR A 73 3.44 -2.87 10.24
C THR A 73 3.18 -4.22 10.92
N GLU A 74 2.01 -4.83 10.71
CA GLU A 74 1.66 -6.12 11.33
C GLU A 74 1.81 -7.30 10.36
N ASP A 75 1.97 -8.51 10.89
CA ASP A 75 2.04 -9.74 10.08
C ASP A 75 0.81 -9.90 9.20
N GLY A 76 1.02 -9.98 7.87
CA GLY A 76 -0.07 -10.14 6.91
C GLY A 76 -1.08 -8.98 6.87
N CYS A 77 -0.72 -7.80 7.37
CA CYS A 77 -1.60 -6.63 7.45
C CYS A 77 -2.14 -6.17 6.08
N ASN A 78 -1.42 -6.48 5.00
CA ASN A 78 -1.83 -6.21 3.63
C ASN A 78 -2.65 -7.35 2.99
N SER A 79 -3.32 -8.19 3.78
CA SER A 79 -4.24 -9.24 3.27
C SER A 79 -5.44 -8.67 2.50
N LYS A 80 -5.87 -7.45 2.83
CA LYS A 80 -6.91 -6.69 2.10
C LYS A 80 -6.30 -5.80 1.02
N LEU A 81 -7.12 -5.29 0.10
CA LEU A 81 -6.65 -4.35 -0.93
C LEU A 81 -6.01 -3.11 -0.30
N VAL A 82 -6.72 -2.49 0.64
CA VAL A 82 -6.20 -1.43 1.51
C VAL A 82 -6.02 -2.03 2.90
N PRO A 83 -4.81 -1.98 3.50
CA PRO A 83 -4.59 -2.42 4.88
C PRO A 83 -5.50 -1.68 5.86
N GLN A 84 -5.79 -2.28 7.02
CA GLN A 84 -6.56 -1.60 8.05
C GLN A 84 -5.83 -0.33 8.53
N LYS A 85 -6.56 0.78 8.69
CA LYS A 85 -5.94 2.07 9.08
C LYS A 85 -5.12 1.98 10.37
N SER A 86 -5.53 1.13 11.31
CA SER A 86 -4.82 0.89 12.57
C SER A 86 -3.44 0.26 12.41
N THR A 87 -3.18 -0.42 11.28
CA THR A 87 -1.91 -1.08 11.00
C THR A 87 -1.02 -0.25 10.08
N TRP A 88 -1.50 0.91 9.62
CA TRP A 88 -0.72 1.77 8.73
C TRP A 88 0.56 2.22 9.41
N TYR A 89 1.64 2.24 8.62
CA TYR A 89 2.89 2.80 9.07
C TYR A 89 2.67 4.28 9.38
N THR A 90 2.79 4.60 10.67
CA THR A 90 2.83 5.96 11.19
C THR A 90 4.21 6.14 11.78
N LYS A 91 4.89 7.22 11.39
CA LYS A 91 6.25 7.53 11.84
C LYS A 91 6.31 7.49 13.37
N SER A 92 7.25 6.73 13.92
CA SER A 92 7.72 6.91 15.31
C SER A 92 8.83 7.95 15.37
#